data_AF-A0A8S3KLY8-F1
#
_entry.id   AF-A0A8S3KLY8-F1
#
_cell.length_a   1.000
_cell.length_b   1.000
_cell.length_c   1.000
_cell.angle_alpha   90.00
_cell.angle_beta   90.00
_cell.angle_gamma   90.00
#
_symmetry.space_group_name_H-M   'P 1'
#
loop_
_entity.id
_entity.type
_entity.pdbx_description
1 polymer ?
#
loop_
_entity_poly.entity_id
_entity_poly.type
_entity_poly.pdbx_seq_one_letter_code
_entity_poly.pdbx_strand_id
1 'polypeptide(L)'
;HSPGWNDDAFGICIMGDFRTAPPNEKALNAVRSWIDCGIKHGHVKEDYYIITHRQSQRPGYAECPGNGTMDVVNKWPRYCSFQNPGTPLDANETLLSLA
;
A
#
# COMPACT_ATOMS: atom_id res chain seq x y z
N HIS A 1 -4.42 -0.93 11.43
CA HIS A 1 -3.45 -1.58 10.53
C HIS A 1 -2.17 -0.74 10.40
N SER A 2 -2.26 0.58 10.19
CA SER A 2 -1.13 1.52 10.18
C SER A 2 -1.42 2.70 11.12
N PRO A 3 -0.85 2.76 12.36
CA PRO A 3 -1.08 3.85 13.30
C PRO A 3 -0.76 5.22 12.68
N GLY A 4 -1.67 6.19 12.82
CA GLY A 4 -1.56 7.51 12.19
C GLY A 4 -2.13 7.61 10.78
N TRP A 5 -2.56 6.49 10.18
CA TRP A 5 -3.15 6.44 8.84
C TRP A 5 -4.47 5.66 8.78
N ASN A 6 -4.96 5.12 9.91
CA ASN A 6 -6.13 4.25 9.90
C ASN A 6 -7.43 4.95 9.47
N ASP A 7 -7.52 6.27 9.67
CA ASP A 7 -8.71 7.06 9.35
C ASP A 7 -8.69 7.58 7.89
N ASP A 8 -7.50 7.60 7.27
CA ASP A 8 -7.25 8.18 5.95
C ASP A 8 -6.84 7.15 4.88
N ALA A 9 -6.62 5.88 5.28
CA ALA A 9 -6.09 4.83 4.42
C ALA A 9 -6.94 3.56 4.40
N PHE A 10 -7.04 2.95 3.21
CA PHE A 10 -7.45 1.56 3.08
C PHE A 10 -6.25 0.64 3.27
N GLY A 11 -6.32 -0.23 4.28
CA GLY A 11 -5.35 -1.29 4.49
C GLY A 11 -5.66 -2.51 3.65
N ILE A 12 -4.73 -2.91 2.77
CA ILE A 12 -4.84 -4.12 1.96
C ILE A 12 -3.76 -5.10 2.41
N CYS A 13 -4.16 -6.28 2.88
CA CYS A 13 -3.22 -7.32 3.29
C CYS A 13 -3.20 -8.45 2.27
N ILE A 14 -2.00 -8.83 1.80
CA ILE A 14 -1.82 -10.03 0.99
C ILE A 14 -1.47 -11.18 1.95
N MET A 15 -2.27 -12.23 1.96
CA MET A 15 -2.06 -13.37 2.86
C MET A 15 -0.82 -14.17 2.47
N GLY A 16 0.21 -14.17 3.32
CA GLY A 16 1.44 -14.97 3.15
C GLY A 16 2.65 -14.42 3.90
N ASP A 17 3.82 -15.02 3.67
CA ASP A 17 5.13 -14.49 4.08
C ASP A 17 5.96 -14.23 2.82
N PHE A 18 6.22 -12.95 2.56
CA PHE A 18 6.88 -12.49 1.34
C PHE A 18 8.23 -11.84 1.62
N ARG A 19 8.90 -12.24 2.70
CA ARG A 19 10.25 -11.74 3.02
C ARG A 19 11.26 -12.03 1.91
N THR A 20 11.12 -13.17 1.22
CA THR A 20 12.10 -13.63 0.21
C THR A 20 11.52 -13.86 -1.19
N ALA A 21 10.21 -14.07 -1.32
CA ALA A 21 9.55 -14.32 -2.60
C ALA A 21 8.31 -13.43 -2.75
N PRO A 22 7.99 -12.97 -3.98
CA PRO A 22 6.79 -12.16 -4.21
C PRO A 22 5.51 -12.99 -4.05
N PRO A 23 4.37 -12.32 -3.78
CA PRO A 23 3.06 -12.93 -3.96
C PRO A 23 2.88 -13.44 -5.40
N ASN A 24 2.08 -14.49 -5.57
CA ASN A 24 1.74 -14.98 -6.91
C ASN A 24 0.91 -13.94 -7.69
N GLU A 25 0.90 -14.08 -9.02
CA GLU A 25 0.20 -13.14 -9.90
C GLU A 25 -1.29 -13.01 -9.61
N LYS A 26 -1.95 -14.10 -9.18
CA LYS A 26 -3.38 -14.06 -8.84
C LYS A 26 -3.65 -13.13 -7.65
N ALA A 27 -2.80 -13.17 -6.63
CA ALA A 27 -2.89 -12.28 -5.48
C ALA A 27 -2.64 -10.82 -5.86
N LEU A 28 -1.61 -10.55 -6.67
CA LEU A 28 -1.31 -9.20 -7.16
C LEU A 28 -2.44 -8.64 -8.03
N ASN A 29 -3.03 -9.45 -8.90
CA ASN A 29 -4.16 -9.06 -9.75
C ASN A 29 -5.45 -8.83 -8.95
N ALA A 30 -5.63 -9.55 -7.83
CA ALA A 30 -6.75 -9.29 -6.93
C ALA A 30 -6.64 -7.90 -6.30
N VAL A 31 -5.44 -7.48 -5.87
CA VAL A 31 -5.21 -6.12 -5.35
C VAL A 31 -5.52 -5.07 -6.41
N ARG A 32 -5.02 -5.24 -7.64
CA ARG A 32 -5.29 -4.30 -8.75
C ARG A 32 -6.78 -4.18 -9.05
N SER A 33 -7.46 -5.32 -9.17
CA SER A 33 -8.92 -5.36 -9.41
C SER A 33 -9.70 -4.67 -8.30
N TRP A 34 -9.25 -4.81 -7.04
CA TRP A 34 -9.88 -4.13 -5.91
C TRP A 34 -9.73 -2.60 -6.00
N ILE A 35 -8.54 -2.12 -6.37
CA ILE A 35 -8.27 -0.68 -6.58
C ILE A 35 -9.14 -0.14 -7.71
N ASP A 36 -9.14 -0.82 -8.87
CA ASP A 36 -9.94 -0.40 -10.03
C ASP A 36 -11.44 -0.36 -9.71
N CYS A 37 -11.92 -1.33 -8.94
CA CYS A 37 -13.30 -1.35 -8.44
C CYS A 37 -13.56 -0.15 -7.51
N GLY A 38 -12.65 0.11 -6.56
CA GLY A 38 -12.73 1.27 -5.67
C GLY A 38 -12.80 2.59 -6.43
N ILE A 39 -12.00 2.75 -7.48
CA ILE A 39 -12.02 3.93 -8.35
C ILE A 39 -13.36 4.06 -9.07
N LYS A 40 -13.79 2.97 -9.72
CA LYS A 40 -15.06 2.94 -10.47
C LYS A 40 -16.27 3.31 -9.62
N HIS A 41 -16.26 2.96 -8.33
CA HIS A 41 -17.34 3.24 -7.40
C HIS A 41 -17.14 4.52 -6.57
N GLY A 42 -16.07 5.28 -6.80
CA GLY A 42 -15.78 6.54 -6.11
C GLY A 42 -15.34 6.37 -4.65
N HIS A 43 -14.90 5.18 -4.25
CA HIS A 43 -14.33 4.90 -2.93
C HIS A 43 -12.83 5.18 -2.87
N VAL A 44 -12.13 5.01 -3.99
CA VAL A 44 -10.72 5.35 -4.16
C VAL A 44 -10.64 6.46 -5.21
N LYS A 45 -9.87 7.51 -4.96
CA LYS A 45 -9.71 8.58 -5.94
C LYS A 45 -8.69 8.19 -7.01
N GLU A 46 -8.79 8.76 -8.21
CA GLU A 46 -7.91 8.44 -9.34
C GLU A 46 -6.44 8.86 -9.12
N ASP A 47 -6.21 9.82 -8.21
CA ASP A 47 -4.93 10.36 -7.79
C ASP A 47 -4.42 9.77 -6.47
N TYR A 48 -4.92 8.58 -6.08
CA TYR A 48 -4.44 7.83 -4.92
C TYR A 48 -2.92 7.61 -4.89
N TYR A 49 -2.40 7.32 -3.71
CA TYR A 49 -1.04 6.81 -3.52
C TYR A 49 -1.02 5.43 -2.89
N ILE A 50 0.00 4.66 -3.26
CA ILE A 50 0.33 3.38 -2.62
C ILE A 50 1.54 3.60 -1.74
N ILE A 51 1.40 3.21 -0.48
CA ILE A 51 2.51 3.05 0.46
C ILE A 51 2.52 1.63 0.99
N THR A 52 3.61 1.28 1.63
CA THR A 52 3.76 -0.01 2.31
C THR A 52 3.63 0.15 3.81
N HIS A 53 3.23 -0.92 4.50
CA HIS A 53 3.13 -0.89 5.96
C HIS A 53 4.46 -0.43 6.60
N ARG A 54 5.62 -0.87 6.11
CA ARG A 54 6.94 -0.37 6.56
C ARG A 54 7.15 1.15 6.42
N GLN A 55 6.55 1.81 5.42
CA GLN A 55 6.64 3.27 5.24
C GLN A 55 5.70 4.04 6.17
N SER A 56 4.56 3.44 6.52
CA SER A 56 3.62 4.01 7.47
C SER A 56 4.09 3.95 8.93
N GLN A 57 5.19 3.24 9.19
CA GLN A 57 5.74 3.01 10.52
C GLN A 57 7.06 3.76 10.71
N ARG A 58 7.54 3.80 11.96
CA ARG A 58 8.91 4.28 12.23
C ARG A 58 9.94 3.43 11.49
N PRO A 59 11.03 4.02 10.95
CA PRO A 59 12.07 3.25 10.25
C PRO A 59 12.58 2.07 11.08
N GLY A 60 12.59 0.87 10.48
CA GLY A 60 13.04 -0.37 11.13
C GLY A 60 12.01 -1.07 12.03
N TYR A 61 10.81 -0.51 12.22
CA TYR A 61 9.79 -1.11 13.10
C TYR A 61 8.98 -2.23 12.43
N ALA A 62 8.81 -2.18 11.10
CA ALA A 62 8.05 -3.18 10.35
C ALA A 62 8.82 -3.68 9.14
N GLU A 63 8.88 -5.01 8.98
CA GLU A 63 9.41 -5.69 7.80
C GLU A 63 8.34 -5.92 6.72
N CYS A 64 7.07 -5.98 7.13
CA CYS A 64 5.90 -6.09 6.27
C CYS A 64 5.86 -4.95 5.21
N PRO A 65 5.55 -5.23 3.93
CA PRO A 65 5.01 -6.47 3.38
C PRO A 65 6.06 -7.51 2.92
N GLY A 66 7.32 -7.40 3.37
CA GLY A 66 8.43 -8.27 2.96
C GLY A 66 9.10 -7.83 1.67
N ASN A 67 10.39 -8.16 1.49
CA ASN A 67 11.18 -7.67 0.36
C ASN A 67 10.71 -8.23 -0.98
N GLY A 68 10.23 -9.47 -1.02
CA GLY A 68 9.65 -10.07 -2.23
C GLY A 68 8.43 -9.29 -2.72
N THR A 69 7.57 -8.81 -1.82
CA THR A 69 6.47 -7.91 -2.21
C THR A 69 6.99 -6.56 -2.69
N MET A 70 8.00 -6.00 -2.00
CA MET A 70 8.60 -4.72 -2.38
C MET A 70 9.19 -4.73 -3.78
N ASP A 71 9.82 -5.84 -4.20
CA ASP A 71 10.42 -5.99 -5.55
C ASP A 71 9.40 -5.81 -6.69
N VAL A 72 8.11 -5.95 -6.38
CA VAL A 72 7.01 -5.79 -7.33
C VAL A 72 6.24 -4.49 -7.11
N VAL A 73 5.86 -4.20 -5.86
CA VAL A 73 4.99 -3.05 -5.52
C VAL A 73 5.68 -1.71 -5.76
N ASN A 74 7.01 -1.62 -5.58
CA ASN A 74 7.73 -0.37 -5.83
C ASN A 74 7.72 0.09 -7.30
N LYS A 75 7.34 -0.81 -8.22
CA LYS A 75 7.18 -0.52 -9.66
C LYS A 75 5.74 -0.23 -10.04
N TRP A 76 4.79 -0.31 -9.10
CA TRP A 76 3.39 -0.05 -9.40
C TRP A 76 3.16 1.44 -9.69
N PRO A 77 2.21 1.77 -10.57
CA PRO A 77 1.78 3.14 -10.72
C PRO A 77 1.30 3.67 -9.37
N ARG A 78 1.55 4.96 -9.13
CA ARG A 78 1.19 5.65 -7.87
C ARG A 78 1.90 5.15 -6.61
N TYR A 79 2.91 4.28 -6.73
CA TYR A 79 3.77 3.97 -5.59
C TYR A 79 4.55 5.22 -5.15
N CYS A 80 4.43 5.57 -3.88
CA CYS A 80 5.14 6.70 -3.31
C CYS A 80 6.45 6.22 -2.69
N SER A 81 7.59 6.56 -3.33
CA SER A 81 8.93 6.20 -2.84
C SER A 81 9.42 7.07 -1.68
N PHE A 82 8.79 8.22 -1.45
CA PHE A 82 9.16 9.19 -0.42
C PHE A 82 7.95 9.55 0.43
N GLN A 83 7.77 8.86 1.55
CA GLN A 83 7.00 9.42 2.65
C GLN A 83 7.92 9.60 3.85
N ASN A 84 8.07 10.84 4.31
CA ASN A 84 8.55 11.09 5.65
C ASN A 84 7.38 10.78 6.62
N PRO A 85 7.65 10.11 7.75
CA PRO A 85 6.66 9.98 8.81
C PRO A 85 6.15 11.36 9.21
N GLY A 86 4.85 11.61 9.04
CA GLY A 86 4.22 12.88 9.39
C GLY A 86 4.14 13.93 8.28
N THR A 87 4.52 13.62 7.04
CA THR A 87 4.07 14.43 5.89
C THR A 87 2.59 14.14 5.69
N PRO A 88 1.68 15.12 5.84
CA PRO A 88 0.27 14.88 5.54
C PRO A 88 0.19 14.45 4.08
N LEU A 89 -0.47 13.33 3.82
CA LEU A 89 -1.18 13.22 2.56
C LEU A 89 -2.10 14.42 2.49
N ASP A 90 -2.25 15.03 1.33
CA ASP A 90 -3.25 16.06 1.25
C ASP A 90 -4.61 15.42 1.63
N ALA A 91 -5.51 16.20 2.24
CA ALA A 91 -6.81 15.68 2.69
C ALA A 91 -7.68 15.15 1.52
N ASN A 92 -7.15 15.20 0.30
CA ASN A 92 -7.79 14.78 -0.92
C ASN A 92 -7.20 13.51 -1.53
N GLU A 93 -6.22 12.85 -0.93
CA GLU A 93 -5.61 11.64 -1.50
C GLU A 93 -6.09 10.37 -0.78
N THR A 94 -6.39 9.30 -1.53
CA THR A 94 -6.63 7.98 -0.95
C THR A 94 -5.30 7.27 -0.72
N LEU A 95 -5.03 6.84 0.51
CA LEU A 95 -3.85 6.03 0.81
C LEU A 95 -4.18 4.54 0.79
N LEU A 96 -3.34 3.76 0.11
CA LEU A 96 -3.39 2.31 0.16
C LEU A 96 -2.16 1.79 0.89
N SER A 97 -2.35 1.20 2.06
CA SER A 97 -1.27 0.58 2.85
C SER A 97 -1.24 -0.92 2.55
N LEU A 98 -0.21 -1.36 1.83
CA LEU A 98 0.01 -2.78 1.54
C LEU A 98 0.76 -3.45 2.69
N ALA A 99 0.11 -4.47 3.26
CA ALA A 99 0.62 -5.33 4.32
C ALA A 99 0.84 -6.78 3.86
#